data_AF-A0A1S7PB37-F1
#
_entry.id   AF-A0A1S7PB37-F1
#
_cell.length_a   1.000
_cell.length_b   1.000
_cell.length_c   1.000
_cell.angle_alpha   90.00
_cell.angle_beta   90.00
_cell.angle_gamma   90.00
#
_symmetry.space_group_name_H-M   'P 1'
#
loop_
_entity.id
_entity.type
_entity.pdbx_description
1 polymer ?
#
loop_
_entity_poly.entity_id
_entity_poly.type
_entity_poly.pdbx_seq_one_letter_code
_entity_poly.pdbx_strand_id
1 'polypeptide(L)'
;MIKLAGLGKAAAASILISGVVFGTAVRAQEISEAHVAAARQAIASLGVTDRFDDILPGLAERLKAELIQASPNVEDAITETVDAKALELAPRRADLEREAALTYARAFSVEELNAISAFYSSEAGKKLLKDGPIATRELMKAADIWAAGINRDLNASSMSELQKVAGADLKPLPADQNATGGAPAAPKP
;
A
#
# COMPACT_ATOMS: atom_id res chain seq x y z
N MET A 1 70.34 25.18 13.63
CA MET A 1 69.34 26.09 14.22
C MET A 1 68.30 26.41 13.16
N ILE A 2 67.05 26.21 13.54
CA ILE A 2 65.80 26.25 12.76
C ILE A 2 65.57 27.62 12.12
N LYS A 3 65.14 27.65 10.85
CA LYS A 3 64.11 28.61 10.37
C LYS A 3 63.24 27.96 9.28
N LEU A 4 61.97 27.74 9.64
CA LEU A 4 60.86 27.43 8.75
C LEU A 4 60.20 28.72 8.24
N ALA A 5 59.49 28.53 7.12
CA ALA A 5 58.24 29.18 6.71
C ALA A 5 58.30 30.40 5.77
N GLY A 6 57.53 30.28 4.68
CA GLY A 6 56.98 31.41 3.93
C GLY A 6 56.82 31.20 2.43
N LEU A 7 56.06 30.20 1.97
CA LEU A 7 55.60 30.19 0.57
C LEU A 7 54.52 31.26 0.39
N GLY A 8 54.77 32.17 -0.55
CA GLY A 8 53.92 33.29 -0.88
C GLY A 8 52.76 32.95 -1.84
N LYS A 9 51.60 33.51 -1.50
CA LYS A 9 50.60 34.21 -2.34
C LYS A 9 50.28 33.71 -3.77
N ALA A 10 48.96 33.56 -3.96
CA ALA A 10 48.12 33.87 -5.13
C ALA A 10 47.76 32.72 -6.10
N ALA A 11 46.48 32.33 -6.13
CA ALA A 11 45.52 32.80 -7.15
C ALA A 11 44.09 32.39 -6.76
N ALA A 12 43.20 33.38 -6.75
CA ALA A 12 41.75 33.20 -6.66
C ALA A 12 41.21 32.81 -8.05
N ALA A 13 40.32 31.82 -8.08
CA ALA A 13 39.39 31.61 -9.18
C ALA A 13 38.10 31.01 -8.59
N SER A 14 37.24 31.91 -8.13
CA SER A 14 35.85 31.65 -7.79
C SER A 14 35.07 31.34 -9.07
N ILE A 15 34.72 30.06 -9.27
CA ILE A 15 33.75 29.67 -10.29
C ILE A 15 32.35 29.87 -9.70
N LEU A 16 31.77 31.02 -10.01
CA LEU A 16 30.34 31.25 -9.93
C LEU A 16 29.69 30.43 -11.04
N ILE A 17 29.16 29.25 -10.72
CA ILE A 17 28.26 28.54 -11.63
C ILE A 17 26.91 29.25 -11.55
N SER A 18 26.72 30.20 -12.46
CA SER A 18 25.45 30.86 -12.73
C SER A 18 24.37 29.82 -13.05
N GLY A 19 23.18 30.08 -12.52
CA GLY A 19 22.06 29.16 -12.51
C GLY A 19 21.54 28.77 -13.89
N VAL A 20 21.25 27.48 -13.99
CA VAL A 20 20.03 27.02 -14.63
C VAL A 20 19.23 26.36 -13.52
N VAL A 21 18.44 27.18 -12.80
CA VAL A 21 17.27 26.65 -12.12
C VAL A 21 16.36 26.22 -13.25
N PHE A 22 16.40 24.94 -13.63
CA PHE A 22 15.25 24.31 -14.25
C PHE A 22 14.15 24.42 -13.21
N GLY A 23 13.42 25.53 -13.26
CA GLY A 23 12.09 25.59 -12.72
C GLY A 23 11.35 24.50 -13.47
N THR A 24 11.18 23.35 -12.81
CA THR A 24 9.93 22.65 -12.94
C THR A 24 8.89 23.64 -12.43
N ALA A 25 8.49 24.55 -13.30
CA ALA A 25 7.12 24.96 -13.37
C ALA A 25 6.39 23.64 -13.46
N VAL A 26 5.96 23.16 -12.27
CA VAL A 26 4.91 22.18 -12.14
C VAL A 26 3.83 22.75 -13.02
N ARG A 27 3.79 22.23 -14.24
CA ARG A 27 2.69 22.50 -15.13
C ARG A 27 1.54 21.93 -14.32
N ALA A 28 0.72 22.81 -13.77
CA ALA A 28 -0.71 22.54 -13.70
C ALA A 28 -1.16 22.40 -15.16
N GLN A 29 -0.69 21.34 -15.82
CA GLN A 29 -1.18 20.92 -17.10
C GLN A 29 -2.55 20.39 -16.72
N GLU A 30 -3.57 21.14 -17.10
CA GLU A 30 -4.95 20.72 -16.95
C GLU A 30 -5.05 19.27 -17.45
N ILE A 31 -5.54 18.38 -16.59
CA ILE A 31 -5.60 16.95 -16.89
C ILE A 31 -6.52 16.78 -18.08
N SER A 32 -5.97 16.38 -19.23
CA SER A 32 -6.75 16.23 -20.44
C SER A 32 -7.81 15.12 -20.32
N GLU A 33 -8.88 15.22 -21.10
CA GLU A 33 -9.91 14.17 -21.17
C GLU A 33 -9.34 12.79 -21.53
N ALA A 34 -8.33 12.75 -22.41
CA ALA A 34 -7.64 11.50 -22.77
C ALA A 34 -6.93 10.87 -21.56
N HIS A 35 -6.37 11.70 -20.68
CA HIS A 35 -5.70 11.25 -19.46
C HIS A 35 -6.69 10.73 -18.43
N VAL A 36 -7.83 11.42 -18.25
CA VAL A 36 -8.94 10.94 -17.41
C VAL A 36 -9.50 9.61 -17.94
N ALA A 37 -9.65 9.47 -19.26
CA ALA A 37 -10.12 8.24 -19.88
C ALA A 37 -9.16 7.06 -19.63
N ALA A 38 -7.85 7.26 -19.82
CA ALA A 38 -6.84 6.26 -19.51
C ALA A 38 -6.87 5.86 -18.02
N ALA A 39 -7.04 6.84 -17.12
CA ALA A 39 -7.14 6.60 -15.68
C ALA A 39 -8.38 5.76 -15.33
N ARG A 40 -9.54 6.06 -15.92
CA ARG A 40 -10.77 5.24 -15.74
C ARG A 40 -10.55 3.79 -16.20
N GLN A 41 -9.88 3.60 -17.33
CA GLN A 41 -9.62 2.26 -17.86
C GLN A 41 -8.65 1.47 -16.96
N ALA A 42 -7.63 2.14 -16.42
CA ALA A 42 -6.73 1.54 -15.43
C ALA A 42 -7.47 1.16 -14.15
N ILE A 43 -8.27 2.06 -13.58
CA ILE A 43 -9.09 1.81 -12.38
C ILE A 43 -10.00 0.60 -12.59
N ALA A 44 -10.71 0.54 -13.72
CA ALA A 44 -11.59 -0.57 -14.05
C ALA A 44 -10.83 -1.90 -14.17
N SER A 45 -9.63 -1.90 -14.77
CA SER A 45 -8.82 -3.11 -14.88
C SER A 45 -8.27 -3.61 -13.54
N LEU A 46 -8.09 -2.70 -12.57
CA LEU A 46 -7.57 -3.02 -11.25
C LEU A 46 -8.69 -3.42 -10.25
N GLY A 47 -9.94 -3.06 -10.51
CA GLY A 47 -11.08 -3.30 -9.59
C GLY A 47 -10.97 -2.52 -8.27
N VAL A 48 -10.18 -1.42 -8.25
CA VAL A 48 -9.85 -0.71 -6.99
C VAL A 48 -11.00 0.10 -6.42
N THR A 49 -12.04 0.36 -7.21
CA THR A 49 -13.25 1.07 -6.78
C THR A 49 -14.44 0.14 -6.55
N ASP A 50 -14.32 -1.17 -6.79
CA ASP A 50 -15.43 -2.13 -6.69
C ASP A 50 -16.05 -2.13 -5.29
N ARG A 51 -15.23 -2.05 -4.25
CA ARG A 51 -15.68 -1.98 -2.85
C ARG A 51 -16.49 -0.72 -2.52
N PHE A 52 -16.45 0.30 -3.37
CA PHE A 52 -17.22 1.53 -3.16
C PHE A 52 -18.70 1.35 -3.49
N ASP A 53 -19.07 0.29 -4.20
CA ASP A 53 -20.48 -0.08 -4.40
C ASP A 53 -21.21 -0.39 -3.10
N ASP A 54 -20.50 -0.84 -2.07
CA ASP A 54 -21.08 -1.15 -0.76
C ASP A 54 -21.34 0.08 0.12
N ILE A 55 -20.82 1.26 -0.25
CA ILE A 55 -20.93 2.47 0.58
C ILE A 55 -22.39 2.88 0.75
N LEU A 56 -23.11 3.04 -0.36
CA LEU A 56 -24.49 3.55 -0.31
C LEU A 56 -25.47 2.55 0.34
N PRO A 57 -25.44 1.24 0.01
CA PRO A 57 -26.20 0.23 0.75
C PRO A 57 -25.85 0.21 2.25
N GLY A 58 -24.56 0.26 2.59
CA GLY A 58 -24.14 0.26 4.00
C GLY A 58 -24.61 1.49 4.78
N LEU A 59 -24.65 2.67 4.15
CA LEU A 59 -25.23 3.88 4.74
C LEU A 59 -26.75 3.77 4.89
N ALA A 60 -27.44 3.22 3.90
CA ALA A 60 -28.88 3.01 3.94
C ALA A 60 -29.29 2.05 5.08
N GLU A 61 -28.61 0.91 5.21
CA GLU A 61 -28.87 -0.06 6.27
C GLU A 61 -28.61 0.51 7.66
N ARG A 62 -27.52 1.27 7.84
CA ARG A 62 -27.28 1.98 9.11
C ARG A 62 -28.42 2.94 9.44
N LEU A 63 -28.87 3.74 8.47
CA LEU A 63 -29.94 4.70 8.68
C LEU A 63 -31.27 4.01 9.02
N LYS A 64 -31.60 2.90 8.35
CA LYS A 64 -32.79 2.09 8.68
C LYS A 64 -32.72 1.61 10.13
N ALA A 65 -31.61 1.01 10.55
CA ALA A 65 -31.45 0.51 11.91
C ALA A 65 -31.64 1.62 12.96
N GLU A 66 -31.05 2.79 12.73
CA GLU A 66 -31.19 3.96 13.62
C GLU A 66 -32.65 4.45 13.70
N LEU A 67 -33.34 4.56 12.56
CA LEU A 67 -34.72 5.03 12.49
C LEU A 67 -35.71 4.02 13.09
N ILE A 68 -35.52 2.72 12.83
CA ILE A 68 -36.39 1.65 13.37
C ILE A 68 -36.26 1.61 14.89
N GLN A 69 -35.04 1.74 15.43
CA GLN A 69 -34.84 1.83 16.87
C GLN A 69 -35.57 3.04 17.48
N ALA A 70 -35.55 4.18 16.80
CA ALA A 70 -36.19 5.41 17.25
C ALA A 70 -37.73 5.41 17.06
N SER A 71 -38.24 4.68 16.08
CA SER A 71 -39.65 4.70 15.67
C SER A 71 -40.11 3.33 15.15
N PRO A 72 -40.20 2.31 16.02
CA PRO A 72 -40.46 0.93 15.61
C PRO A 72 -41.85 0.70 15.02
N ASN A 73 -42.80 1.59 15.30
CA ASN A 73 -44.18 1.49 14.79
C ASN A 73 -44.33 1.83 13.29
N VAL A 74 -43.26 2.27 12.63
CA VAL A 74 -43.25 2.65 11.20
C VAL A 74 -42.09 1.98 10.43
N GLU A 75 -41.66 0.80 10.87
CA GLU A 75 -40.53 0.05 10.28
C GLU A 75 -40.66 -0.16 8.75
N ASP A 76 -41.81 -0.62 8.27
CA ASP A 76 -42.03 -0.85 6.84
C ASP A 76 -41.87 0.45 6.03
N ALA A 77 -42.46 1.55 6.52
CA ALA A 77 -42.38 2.85 5.87
C ALA A 77 -40.96 3.43 5.89
N ILE A 78 -40.19 3.21 6.97
CA ILE A 78 -38.77 3.55 7.06
C ILE A 78 -38.00 2.80 5.98
N THR A 79 -38.17 1.48 5.89
CA THR A 79 -37.45 0.63 4.95
C THR A 79 -37.72 1.06 3.51
N GLU A 80 -39.00 1.18 3.13
CA GLU A 80 -39.41 1.62 1.79
C GLU A 80 -38.85 3.01 1.44
N THR A 81 -38.97 3.96 2.38
CA THR A 81 -38.53 5.34 2.15
C THR A 81 -37.01 5.42 2.00
N VAL A 82 -36.26 4.77 2.89
CA VAL A 82 -34.80 4.81 2.84
C VAL A 82 -34.27 4.12 1.58
N ASP A 83 -34.86 3.01 1.17
CA ASP A 83 -34.47 2.33 -0.08
C ASP A 83 -34.75 3.18 -1.32
N ALA A 84 -35.93 3.82 -1.39
CA ALA A 84 -36.26 4.73 -2.48
C ALA A 84 -35.27 5.91 -2.53
N LYS A 85 -34.91 6.49 -1.38
CA LYS A 85 -33.93 7.58 -1.30
C LYS A 85 -32.50 7.14 -1.60
N ALA A 86 -32.11 5.94 -1.21
CA ALA A 86 -30.83 5.37 -1.60
C ALA A 86 -30.76 5.21 -3.13
N LEU A 87 -31.82 4.71 -3.77
CA LEU A 87 -31.86 4.57 -5.23
C LEU A 87 -31.74 5.92 -5.95
N GLU A 88 -32.40 6.97 -5.44
CA GLU A 88 -32.25 8.35 -5.95
C GLU A 88 -30.80 8.87 -5.87
N LEU A 89 -30.03 8.41 -4.87
CA LEU A 89 -28.64 8.83 -4.65
C LEU A 89 -27.62 7.99 -5.44
N ALA A 90 -28.00 6.83 -5.98
CA ALA A 90 -27.10 5.93 -6.71
C ALA A 90 -26.28 6.62 -7.82
N PRO A 91 -26.82 7.57 -8.63
CA PRO A 91 -26.05 8.27 -9.66
C PRO A 91 -24.82 9.03 -9.12
N ARG A 92 -24.78 9.38 -7.83
CA ARG A 92 -23.63 10.06 -7.20
C ARG A 92 -22.36 9.20 -7.19
N ARG A 93 -22.45 7.90 -7.48
CA ARG A 93 -21.28 7.05 -7.72
C ARG A 93 -20.38 7.62 -8.82
N ALA A 94 -20.95 8.25 -9.85
CA ALA A 94 -20.18 8.84 -10.94
C ALA A 94 -19.26 9.99 -10.48
N ASP A 95 -19.62 10.73 -9.42
CA ASP A 95 -18.77 11.79 -8.87
C ASP A 95 -17.54 11.19 -8.17
N LEU A 96 -17.71 10.08 -7.45
CA LEU A 96 -16.59 9.35 -6.84
C LEU A 96 -15.65 8.76 -7.90
N GLU A 97 -16.20 8.18 -8.98
CA GLU A 97 -15.40 7.67 -10.10
C GLU A 97 -14.63 8.79 -10.81
N ARG A 98 -15.21 9.99 -10.92
CA ARG A 98 -14.50 11.16 -11.46
C ARG A 98 -13.32 11.53 -10.57
N GLU A 99 -13.50 11.60 -9.25
CA GLU A 99 -12.41 11.95 -8.34
C GLU A 99 -11.30 10.88 -8.31
N ALA A 100 -11.68 9.60 -8.36
CA ALA A 100 -10.73 8.49 -8.47
C ALA A 100 -9.89 8.60 -9.75
N ALA A 101 -10.54 8.85 -10.90
CA ALA A 101 -9.84 9.02 -12.17
C ALA A 101 -8.88 10.22 -12.15
N LEU A 102 -9.28 11.36 -11.59
CA LEU A 102 -8.40 12.53 -11.42
C LEU A 102 -7.22 12.21 -10.52
N THR A 103 -7.43 11.45 -9.45
CA THR A 103 -6.36 11.01 -8.54
C THR A 103 -5.32 10.15 -9.27
N TYR A 104 -5.77 9.17 -10.06
CA TYR A 104 -4.87 8.32 -10.86
C TYR A 104 -4.17 9.09 -11.97
N ALA A 105 -4.87 9.99 -12.66
CA ALA A 105 -4.28 10.83 -13.69
C ALA A 105 -3.21 11.80 -13.15
N ARG A 106 -3.31 12.24 -11.89
CA ARG A 106 -2.24 13.02 -11.23
C ARG A 106 -1.02 12.18 -10.88
N ALA A 107 -1.20 10.89 -10.62
CA ALA A 107 -0.15 10.00 -10.14
C ALA A 107 0.65 9.33 -11.25
N PHE A 108 0.03 9.09 -12.41
CA PHE A 108 0.61 8.31 -13.50
C PHE A 108 0.48 9.04 -14.84
N SER A 109 1.43 8.81 -15.75
CA SER A 109 1.32 9.27 -17.14
C SER A 109 0.24 8.49 -17.92
N VAL A 110 -0.16 8.99 -19.08
CA VAL A 110 -1.10 8.28 -19.97
C VAL A 110 -0.52 6.93 -20.39
N GLU A 111 0.76 6.89 -20.70
CA GLU A 111 1.48 5.68 -21.13
C GLU A 111 1.50 4.63 -20.01
N GLU A 112 1.76 5.04 -18.77
CA GLU A 112 1.75 4.15 -17.60
C GLU A 112 0.35 3.61 -17.31
N LEU A 113 -0.68 4.46 -17.36
CA LEU A 113 -2.07 4.04 -17.16
C LEU A 113 -2.50 3.01 -18.22
N ASN A 114 -2.12 3.23 -19.48
CA ASN A 114 -2.39 2.28 -20.56
C ASN A 114 -1.64 0.96 -20.35
N ALA A 115 -0.39 1.00 -19.92
CA ALA A 115 0.40 -0.20 -19.64
C ALA A 115 -0.19 -1.01 -18.46
N ILE A 116 -0.59 -0.34 -17.38
CA ILE A 116 -1.30 -0.93 -16.25
C ILE A 116 -2.58 -1.60 -16.74
N SER A 117 -3.40 -0.89 -17.51
CA SER A 117 -4.65 -1.43 -18.04
C SER A 117 -4.44 -2.65 -18.93
N ALA A 118 -3.46 -2.61 -19.83
CA ALA A 118 -3.13 -3.72 -20.71
C ALA A 118 -2.69 -4.96 -19.91
N PHE A 119 -1.82 -4.80 -18.92
CA PHE A 119 -1.34 -5.91 -18.10
C PHE A 119 -2.48 -6.53 -17.28
N TYR A 120 -3.22 -5.73 -16.52
CA TYR A 120 -4.26 -6.25 -15.62
C TYR A 120 -5.52 -6.73 -16.35
N SER A 121 -5.70 -6.35 -17.61
CA SER A 121 -6.74 -6.93 -18.47
C SER A 121 -6.36 -8.29 -19.09
N SER A 122 -5.08 -8.66 -19.08
CA SER A 122 -4.60 -9.95 -19.58
C SER A 122 -5.01 -11.12 -18.66
N GLU A 123 -5.04 -12.34 -19.19
CA GLU A 123 -5.35 -13.54 -18.38
C GLU A 123 -4.38 -13.72 -17.20
N ALA A 124 -3.09 -13.43 -17.40
CA ALA A 124 -2.10 -13.48 -16.34
C ALA A 124 -2.33 -12.38 -15.28
N GLY A 125 -2.64 -11.15 -15.72
CA GLY A 125 -2.92 -10.03 -14.82
C GLY A 125 -4.17 -10.25 -13.98
N LYS A 126 -5.27 -10.71 -14.58
CA LYS A 126 -6.50 -11.10 -13.88
C LYS A 126 -6.25 -12.22 -12.87
N LYS A 127 -5.49 -13.25 -13.28
CA LYS A 127 -5.10 -14.33 -12.37
C LYS A 127 -4.25 -13.82 -11.21
N LEU A 128 -3.35 -12.86 -11.45
CA LEU A 128 -2.56 -12.26 -10.39
C LEU A 128 -3.41 -11.45 -9.40
N LEU A 129 -4.40 -10.67 -9.86
CA LEU A 129 -5.33 -9.97 -8.96
C LEU A 129 -6.11 -10.94 -8.08
N LYS A 130 -6.59 -12.04 -8.66
CA LYS A 130 -7.38 -13.07 -7.95
C LYS A 130 -6.55 -13.92 -6.99
N ASP A 131 -5.44 -14.47 -7.48
CA ASP A 131 -4.69 -15.53 -6.79
C ASP A 131 -3.41 -15.00 -6.13
N GLY A 132 -2.96 -13.79 -6.45
CA GLY A 132 -1.78 -13.15 -5.86
C GLY A 132 -1.82 -13.08 -4.33
N PRO A 133 -2.90 -12.57 -3.71
CA PRO A 133 -3.03 -12.56 -2.24
C PRO A 133 -2.97 -13.95 -1.60
N ILE A 134 -3.47 -14.97 -2.30
CA ILE A 134 -3.39 -16.38 -1.86
C ILE A 134 -1.93 -16.84 -1.92
N ALA A 135 -1.25 -16.63 -3.05
CA ALA A 135 0.15 -17.00 -3.21
C ALA A 135 1.06 -16.30 -2.19
N THR A 136 0.83 -15.00 -1.93
CA THR A 136 1.57 -14.24 -0.90
C THR A 136 1.37 -14.83 0.49
N ARG A 137 0.14 -15.19 0.86
CA ARG A 137 -0.14 -15.82 2.17
C ARG A 137 0.58 -17.15 2.32
N GLU A 138 0.55 -18.00 1.30
CA GLU A 138 1.26 -19.29 1.34
C GLU A 138 2.79 -19.10 1.38
N LEU A 139 3.33 -18.11 0.66
CA LEU A 139 4.74 -17.75 0.72
C LEU A 139 5.16 -17.31 2.12
N MET A 140 4.37 -16.46 2.79
CA MET A 140 4.66 -16.02 4.16
C MET A 140 4.63 -17.19 5.15
N LYS A 141 3.64 -18.09 5.03
CA LYS A 141 3.60 -19.31 5.83
C LYS A 141 4.84 -20.20 5.64
N ALA A 142 5.33 -20.33 4.41
CA ALA A 142 6.56 -21.07 4.13
C ALA A 142 7.78 -20.39 4.77
N ALA A 143 7.85 -19.07 4.74
CA ALA A 143 8.90 -18.29 5.41
C ALA A 143 8.89 -18.50 6.93
N ASP A 144 7.71 -18.49 7.56
CA ASP A 144 7.57 -18.73 9.01
C ASP A 144 8.09 -20.13 9.40
N ILE A 145 7.75 -21.16 8.62
CA ILE A 145 8.22 -22.54 8.84
C ILE A 145 9.74 -22.62 8.68
N TRP A 146 10.28 -22.04 7.62
CA TRP A 146 11.71 -22.02 7.38
C TRP A 146 12.45 -21.32 8.53
N ALA A 147 11.97 -20.15 8.96
CA ALA A 147 12.60 -19.38 10.02
C ALA A 147 12.53 -20.09 11.38
N ALA A 148 11.44 -20.80 11.69
CA ALA A 148 11.35 -21.65 12.88
C ALA A 148 12.40 -22.78 12.85
N GLY A 149 12.64 -23.38 11.68
CA GLY A 149 13.69 -24.37 11.47
C GLY A 149 15.09 -23.79 11.71
N ILE A 150 15.39 -22.64 11.10
CA ILE A 150 16.67 -21.94 11.30
C ILE A 150 16.88 -21.58 12.76
N ASN A 151 15.87 -21.05 13.46
CA ASN A 151 15.99 -20.71 14.87
C ASN A 151 16.31 -21.94 15.74
N ARG A 152 15.64 -23.07 15.48
CA ARG A 152 15.92 -24.33 16.17
C ARG A 152 17.37 -24.76 15.97
N ASP A 153 17.84 -24.77 14.72
CA ASP A 153 19.17 -25.26 14.37
C ASP A 153 20.27 -24.29 14.86
N LEU A 154 20.03 -22.98 14.81
CA LEU A 154 20.91 -21.95 15.35
C LEU A 154 21.04 -22.07 16.88
N ASN A 155 19.93 -22.26 17.59
CA ASN A 155 19.94 -22.47 19.04
C ASN A 155 20.70 -23.75 19.40
N ALA A 156 20.43 -24.87 18.73
CA ALA A 156 21.09 -26.15 19.02
C ALA A 156 22.60 -26.08 18.80
N SER A 157 23.04 -25.53 17.65
CA SER A 157 24.47 -25.39 17.33
C SER A 157 25.17 -24.41 18.26
N SER A 158 24.55 -23.27 18.55
CA SER A 158 25.11 -22.26 19.46
C SER A 158 25.24 -22.79 20.89
N MET A 159 24.22 -23.48 21.40
CA MET A 159 24.27 -24.14 22.70
C MET A 159 25.37 -25.20 22.76
N SER A 160 25.54 -25.98 21.68
CA SER A 160 26.61 -26.98 21.60
C SER A 160 28.00 -26.35 21.70
N GLU A 161 28.26 -25.26 20.98
CA GLU A 161 29.54 -24.55 21.03
C GLU A 161 29.77 -23.86 22.38
N LEU A 162 28.75 -23.19 22.91
CA LEU A 162 28.84 -22.54 24.23
C LEU A 162 29.07 -23.56 25.35
N GLN A 163 28.51 -24.76 25.25
CA GLN A 163 28.71 -25.83 26.25
C GLN A 163 30.18 -26.23 26.36
N LYS A 164 30.95 -26.18 25.26
CA LYS A 164 32.38 -26.48 25.26
C LYS A 164 33.20 -25.45 26.05
N VAL A 165 32.71 -24.22 26.14
CA VAL A 165 33.39 -23.12 26.83
C VAL A 165 32.91 -22.97 28.28
N ALA A 166 31.59 -23.02 28.49
CA ALA A 166 30.96 -22.68 29.77
C ALA A 166 30.63 -23.90 30.65
N GLY A 167 30.64 -25.14 30.12
CA GLY A 167 30.42 -26.34 30.92
C GLY A 167 29.08 -26.32 31.68
N ALA A 168 29.11 -26.73 32.96
CA ALA A 168 27.89 -26.85 33.79
C ALA A 168 27.16 -25.52 34.06
N ASP A 169 27.81 -24.38 33.80
CA ASP A 169 27.22 -23.05 34.03
C ASP A 169 26.25 -22.64 32.91
N LEU A 170 26.30 -23.30 31.74
CA LEU A 170 25.37 -23.04 30.64
C LEU A 170 24.04 -23.77 30.86
N LYS A 171 22.94 -23.01 30.94
CA LYS A 171 21.59 -23.56 31.09
C LYS A 171 20.89 -23.67 29.73
N PRO A 172 20.17 -24.76 29.44
CA PRO A 172 19.35 -24.87 28.24
C PRO A 172 18.33 -23.74 28.14
N LEU A 173 18.17 -23.20 26.93
CA LEU A 173 17.05 -22.30 26.66
C LEU A 173 15.73 -23.09 26.78
N PRO A 174 14.68 -22.48 27.36
CA PRO A 174 13.36 -23.08 27.36
C PRO A 174 12.86 -23.24 25.91
N ALA A 175 12.06 -24.28 25.66
CA ALA A 175 11.46 -24.49 24.35
C ALA A 175 10.58 -23.28 23.99
N ASP A 176 10.98 -22.52 22.99
CA ASP A 176 10.21 -21.39 22.50
C ASP A 176 9.07 -21.90 21.60
N GLN A 177 7.86 -21.91 22.15
CA GLN A 177 6.65 -22.32 21.44
C GLN A 177 6.16 -21.26 20.45
N ASN A 178 6.74 -20.05 20.49
CA ASN A 178 6.32 -18.89 19.72
C ASN A 178 7.43 -18.35 18.80
N ALA A 179 8.43 -19.17 18.47
CA ALA A 179 9.46 -18.82 17.48
C ALA A 179 8.90 -18.79 16.05
N THR A 180 7.84 -18.00 15.81
CA THR A 180 7.54 -17.47 14.49
C THR A 180 8.68 -16.50 14.18
N GLY A 181 9.64 -16.93 13.38
CA GLY A 181 10.71 -16.06 12.92
C GLY A 181 10.07 -14.91 12.17
N GLY A 182 9.98 -13.76 12.84
CA GLY A 182 9.21 -12.63 12.36
C GLY A 182 9.71 -12.19 11.00
N ALA A 183 8.95 -12.51 9.95
CA ALA A 183 8.89 -11.59 8.83
C ALA A 183 8.45 -10.23 9.44
N PRO A 184 9.15 -9.12 9.15
CA PRO A 184 8.72 -7.82 9.63
C PRO A 184 7.26 -7.66 9.24
N ALA A 185 6.41 -7.39 10.23
CA ALA A 185 4.98 -7.20 9.99
C ALA A 185 4.83 -6.23 8.82
N ALA A 186 4.13 -6.68 7.76
CA ALA A 186 3.82 -5.80 6.65
C ALA A 186 3.21 -4.51 7.25
N PRO A 187 3.65 -3.32 6.81
CA PRO A 187 3.10 -2.08 7.34
C PRO A 187 1.58 -2.14 7.18
N LYS A 188 0.86 -1.88 8.28
CA LYS A 188 -0.59 -1.74 8.21
C LYS A 188 -0.93 -0.63 7.20
N PRO A 189 -2.02 -0.80 6.42
CA PRO A 189 -2.46 0.21 5.47
C PRO A 189 -2.76 1.54 6.16
#